data_AF-A0A2V5YKQ0-F1
#
_entry.id   AF-A0A2V5YKQ0-F1
#
_cell.length_a   1.000
_cell.length_b   1.000
_cell.length_c   1.000
_cell.angle_alpha   90.00
_cell.angle_beta   90.00
_cell.angle_gamma   90.00
#
_symmetry.space_group_name_H-M   'P 1'
#
loop_
_entity.id
_entity.type
_entity.pdbx_description
1 polymer ?
#
loop_
_entity_poly.entity_id
_entity_poly.type
_entity_poly.pdbx_seq_one_letter_code
_entity_poly.pdbx_strand_id
1 'polypeptide(L)'
;MKVSGILLFIFILSGFSGPRCGATVYHSNGTAESVRFFHDNQAQNGDTITLPAGTFIWTTGIVISKAITLQGAGVGSTIIRDGVQSAQLIRWSLPAGVSSRLTGIEFQAGGRINIGSEWLFGF
;
A
#
# COMPACT_ATOMS: atom_id res chain seq x y z
N MET A 1 12.75 28.64 -36.87
CA MET A 1 11.55 28.17 -36.13
C MET A 1 11.89 26.84 -35.48
N LYS A 2 11.47 26.67 -34.24
CA LYS A 2 11.87 25.64 -33.26
C LYS A 2 11.80 24.21 -33.83
N VAL A 3 12.95 23.53 -33.93
CA VAL A 3 13.02 22.06 -33.92
C VAL A 3 12.68 21.60 -32.50
N SER A 4 11.46 21.07 -32.39
CA SER A 4 10.81 20.73 -31.14
C SER A 4 11.37 19.44 -30.55
N GLY A 5 12.11 19.58 -29.45
CA GLY A 5 11.99 18.70 -28.28
C GLY A 5 12.50 17.27 -28.40
N ILE A 6 13.82 17.11 -28.34
CA ILE A 6 14.56 16.10 -27.55
C ILE A 6 13.72 14.86 -27.16
N LEU A 7 13.60 13.93 -28.10
CA LEU A 7 13.23 12.54 -27.84
C LEU A 7 14.51 11.78 -27.45
N LEU A 8 15.11 12.12 -26.30
CA LEU A 8 16.37 11.51 -25.88
C LEU A 8 16.54 11.61 -24.36
N PHE A 9 15.70 10.94 -23.57
CA PHE A 9 15.96 10.78 -22.14
C PHE A 9 15.57 9.37 -21.67
N ILE A 10 16.61 8.53 -21.58
CA ILE A 10 16.75 7.38 -20.69
C ILE A 10 15.98 6.11 -21.09
N PHE A 11 16.51 5.45 -22.14
CA PHE A 11 16.44 3.99 -22.29
C PHE A 11 17.85 3.42 -22.09
N ILE A 12 18.50 3.78 -20.97
CA ILE A 12 19.85 3.32 -20.66
C ILE A 12 19.78 2.62 -19.30
N LEU A 13 20.06 1.32 -19.32
CA LEU A 13 20.51 0.51 -18.19
C LEU A 13 19.46 -0.10 -17.24
N SER A 14 18.50 -0.87 -17.76
CA SER A 14 17.78 -1.89 -16.96
C SER A 14 18.60 -3.17 -16.71
N GLY A 15 19.93 -3.03 -16.62
CA GLY A 15 20.90 -4.12 -16.49
C GLY A 15 21.90 -3.95 -15.35
N PHE A 16 21.68 -3.01 -14.42
CA PHE A 16 22.49 -2.89 -13.21
C PHE A 16 21.64 -3.26 -12.00
N SER A 17 21.47 -4.57 -11.78
CA SER A 17 21.03 -5.08 -10.48
C SER A 17 22.22 -4.94 -9.50
N GLY A 18 22.55 -3.70 -9.17
CA GLY A 18 23.42 -3.41 -8.04
C GLY A 18 22.64 -3.67 -6.75
N PRO A 19 23.28 -4.10 -5.66
CA PRO A 19 22.64 -4.09 -4.36
C PRO A 19 22.17 -2.66 -4.08
N ARG A 20 20.85 -2.46 -4.01
CA ARG A 20 20.23 -1.18 -3.68
C ARG A 20 20.64 -0.86 -2.24
N CYS A 21 21.61 0.02 -2.08
CA CYS A 21 22.13 0.43 -0.77
C CYS A 21 21.19 1.45 -0.08
N GLY A 22 20.09 1.86 -0.73
CA GLY A 22 19.11 2.81 -0.20
C GLY A 22 17.68 2.29 -0.29
N ALA A 23 16.83 2.79 0.61
CA ALA A 23 15.38 2.58 0.59
C ALA A 23 14.77 3.21 -0.66
N THR A 24 14.04 2.42 -1.44
CA THR A 24 13.31 2.88 -2.63
C THR A 24 11.90 3.30 -2.24
N VAL A 25 11.39 4.36 -2.88
CA VAL A 25 10.01 4.83 -2.70
C VAL A 25 9.16 4.40 -3.89
N TYR A 26 8.08 3.68 -3.63
CA TYR A 26 7.09 3.28 -4.61
C TYR A 26 5.82 4.13 -4.47
N HIS A 27 5.28 4.59 -5.59
CA HIS A 27 4.04 5.37 -5.63
C HIS A 27 2.88 4.49 -6.04
N SER A 28 2.05 4.10 -5.08
CA SER A 28 0.81 3.38 -5.37
C SER A 28 -0.27 4.33 -5.89
N ASN A 29 -1.29 3.77 -6.53
CA ASN A 29 -2.50 4.53 -6.89
C ASN A 29 -3.53 4.60 -5.75
N GLY A 30 -3.20 4.11 -4.55
CA GLY A 30 -4.09 4.07 -3.39
C GLY A 30 -4.91 2.78 -3.23
N THR A 31 -4.96 1.90 -4.24
CA THR A 31 -5.72 0.64 -4.14
C THR A 31 -4.92 -0.46 -3.43
N ALA A 32 -5.64 -1.41 -2.82
CA ALA A 32 -5.03 -2.56 -2.14
C ALA A 32 -4.18 -3.42 -3.11
N GLU A 33 -4.62 -3.54 -4.35
CA GLU A 33 -3.95 -4.33 -5.39
C GLU A 33 -2.63 -3.68 -5.81
N SER A 34 -2.58 -2.35 -5.93
CA SER A 34 -1.35 -1.63 -6.25
C SER A 34 -0.32 -1.76 -5.12
N VAL A 35 -0.75 -1.60 -3.86
CA VAL A 35 0.13 -1.80 -2.70
C VAL A 35 0.66 -3.23 -2.67
N ARG A 36 -0.20 -4.22 -2.88
CA ARG A 36 0.20 -5.64 -2.97
C ARG A 36 1.18 -5.87 -4.11
N PHE A 37 0.92 -5.34 -5.30
CA PHE A 37 1.79 -5.51 -6.46
C PHE A 37 3.20 -4.99 -6.18
N PHE A 38 3.32 -3.78 -5.63
CA PHE A 38 4.61 -3.21 -5.25
C PHE A 38 5.28 -4.04 -4.15
N HIS A 39 4.52 -4.43 -3.12
CA HIS A 39 5.03 -5.26 -2.04
C HIS A 39 5.59 -6.60 -2.55
N ASP A 40 4.87 -7.32 -3.41
CA ASP A 40 5.23 -8.67 -3.81
C ASP A 40 6.39 -8.66 -4.82
N ASN A 41 6.34 -7.77 -5.83
CA ASN A 41 7.21 -7.84 -7.00
C ASN A 41 8.42 -6.90 -6.95
N GLN A 42 8.35 -5.79 -6.22
CA GLN A 42 9.35 -4.71 -6.33
C GLN A 42 10.04 -4.40 -5.00
N ALA A 43 9.25 -4.14 -3.97
CA ALA A 43 9.72 -3.68 -2.68
C ALA A 43 10.55 -4.75 -1.96
N GLN A 44 11.56 -4.28 -1.25
CA GLN A 44 12.44 -5.01 -0.36
C GLN A 44 12.31 -4.47 1.06
N ASN A 45 12.96 -5.13 2.01
CA ASN A 45 13.04 -4.64 3.38
C ASN A 45 13.70 -3.25 3.41
N GLY A 46 13.12 -2.31 4.14
CA GLY A 46 13.54 -0.92 4.23
C GLY A 46 12.83 0.03 3.26
N ASP A 47 12.15 -0.48 2.23
CA ASP A 47 11.49 0.36 1.22
C ASP A 47 10.22 1.03 1.76
N THR A 48 9.76 2.07 1.04
CA THR A 48 8.54 2.79 1.34
C THR A 48 7.54 2.64 0.21
N ILE A 49 6.28 2.30 0.53
CA ILE A 49 5.16 2.36 -0.39
C ILE A 49 4.28 3.54 0.04
N THR A 50 4.10 4.49 -0.87
CA THR A 50 3.30 5.69 -0.63
C THR A 50 1.88 5.53 -1.16
N LEU A 51 0.92 6.08 -0.44
CA LEU A 51 -0.47 6.22 -0.82
C LEU A 51 -0.74 7.71 -1.12
N PRO A 52 -1.38 8.03 -2.26
CA PRO A 52 -1.72 9.41 -2.58
C PRO A 52 -2.82 9.94 -1.66
N ALA A 53 -3.04 11.26 -1.70
CA ALA A 53 -4.22 11.86 -1.07
C ALA A 53 -5.49 11.39 -1.80
N GLY A 54 -6.54 11.09 -1.05
CA GLY A 54 -7.79 10.57 -1.56
C GLY A 54 -8.45 9.57 -0.61
N THR A 55 -9.66 9.16 -0.98
CA THR A 55 -10.43 8.14 -0.27
C THR A 55 -10.48 6.86 -1.08
N PHE A 56 -9.99 5.77 -0.50
CA PHE A 56 -9.91 4.46 -1.13
C PHE A 56 -10.74 3.46 -0.36
N ILE A 57 -11.58 2.68 -1.06
CA ILE A 57 -12.30 1.56 -0.44
C ILE A 57 -11.48 0.30 -0.72
N TRP A 58 -11.03 -0.36 0.34
CA TRP A 58 -10.34 -1.64 0.23
C TRP A 58 -11.33 -2.76 0.52
N THR A 59 -11.62 -3.57 -0.49
CA THR A 59 -12.49 -4.75 -0.39
C THR A 59 -11.69 -6.03 -0.19
N THR A 60 -10.38 -5.98 -0.44
CA THR A 60 -9.43 -7.07 -0.19
C THR A 60 -8.42 -6.66 0.87
N GLY A 61 -8.14 -7.57 1.81
CA GLY A 61 -7.09 -7.38 2.80
C GLY A 61 -5.70 -7.60 2.20
N ILE A 62 -4.68 -6.92 2.71
CA ILE A 62 -3.28 -7.10 2.28
C ILE A 62 -2.43 -7.77 3.37
N VAL A 63 -1.45 -8.56 2.96
CA VAL A 63 -0.46 -9.18 3.85
C VAL A 63 0.88 -8.51 3.61
N ILE A 64 1.46 -7.93 4.65
CA ILE A 64 2.79 -7.33 4.62
C ILE A 64 3.77 -8.26 5.30
N SER A 65 4.63 -8.89 4.52
CA SER A 65 5.67 -9.81 4.98
C SER A 65 7.08 -9.23 4.93
N LYS A 66 7.25 -8.08 4.27
CA LYS A 66 8.50 -7.33 4.18
C LYS A 66 8.50 -6.16 5.14
N ALA A 67 9.68 -5.82 5.66
CA ALA A 67 9.89 -4.74 6.61
C ALA A 67 9.83 -3.38 5.89
N ILE A 68 8.64 -2.97 5.44
CA ILE A 68 8.43 -1.74 4.66
C ILE A 68 7.79 -0.64 5.50
N THR A 69 7.86 0.59 4.98
CA THR A 69 7.03 1.71 5.44
C THR A 69 5.84 1.88 4.51
N LEU A 70 4.62 1.79 5.04
CA LEU A 70 3.40 2.22 4.34
C LEU A 70 3.04 3.63 4.79
N GLN A 71 3.12 4.59 3.86
CA GLN A 71 2.99 6.02 4.16
C GLN A 71 1.88 6.66 3.33
N GLY A 72 0.90 7.28 3.98
CA GLY A 72 -0.06 8.17 3.31
C GLY A 72 0.41 9.61 3.25
N ALA A 73 -0.34 10.44 2.53
CA ALA A 73 -0.09 11.88 2.37
C ALA A 73 -0.38 12.69 3.65
N GLY A 74 -0.99 12.08 4.67
CA GLY A 74 -1.36 12.70 5.94
C GLY A 74 -2.70 12.17 6.46
N VAL A 75 -2.88 12.21 7.78
CA VAL A 75 -4.19 11.91 8.41
C VAL A 75 -5.21 12.92 7.90
N GLY A 76 -6.41 12.46 7.49
CA GLY A 76 -7.43 13.29 6.83
C GLY A 76 -7.18 13.57 5.33
N SER A 77 -5.97 13.29 4.82
CA SER A 77 -5.65 13.43 3.38
C SER A 77 -5.66 12.09 2.66
N THR A 78 -5.18 11.02 3.30
CA THR A 78 -5.30 9.65 2.81
C THR A 78 -6.26 8.88 3.71
N ILE A 79 -7.41 8.51 3.17
CA ILE A 79 -8.47 7.79 3.89
C ILE A 79 -8.63 6.40 3.28
N ILE A 80 -8.46 5.35 4.09
CA ILE A 80 -8.77 3.98 3.71
C ILE A 80 -10.07 3.57 4.40
N ARG A 81 -11.10 3.29 3.60
CA ARG A 81 -12.38 2.74 4.06
C ARG A 81 -12.31 1.22 4.00
N ASP A 82 -12.52 0.60 5.14
CA ASP A 82 -12.48 -0.84 5.30
C ASP A 82 -13.78 -1.50 4.81
N GLY A 83 -13.76 -2.01 3.58
CA GLY A 83 -14.84 -2.78 2.96
C GLY A 83 -14.58 -4.29 2.96
N VAL A 84 -13.58 -4.77 3.69
CA VAL A 84 -13.22 -6.19 3.71
C VAL A 84 -14.23 -6.97 4.55
N GLN A 85 -14.82 -8.04 4.00
CA GLN A 85 -15.87 -8.78 4.72
C GLN A 85 -15.29 -9.89 5.62
N SER A 86 -14.39 -10.73 5.10
CA SER A 86 -13.97 -11.98 5.78
C SER A 86 -12.46 -12.10 6.03
N ALA A 87 -11.72 -10.98 6.12
CA ALA A 87 -10.27 -11.00 6.34
C ALA A 87 -9.77 -9.72 7.05
N GLN A 88 -8.56 -9.73 7.62
CA GLN A 88 -7.95 -8.51 8.16
C GLN A 88 -7.66 -7.51 7.04
N LEU A 89 -7.94 -6.21 7.25
CA LEU A 89 -7.64 -5.16 6.27
C LEU A 89 -6.14 -5.10 5.95
N ILE A 90 -5.32 -5.12 7.00
CA ILE A 90 -3.86 -5.21 6.91
C ILE A 90 -3.41 -6.28 7.91
N ARG A 91 -2.65 -7.27 7.42
CA ARG A 91 -2.00 -8.28 8.24
C ARG A 91 -0.49 -8.11 8.17
N TRP A 92 0.14 -7.88 9.31
CA TRP A 92 1.60 -7.87 9.43
C TRP A 92 2.09 -9.29 9.75
N SER A 93 3.00 -9.82 8.93
CA SER A 93 3.58 -11.16 9.08
C SER A 93 5.09 -11.11 8.85
N LEU A 94 5.77 -10.36 9.70
CA LEU A 94 7.21 -10.09 9.59
C LEU A 94 8.04 -11.17 10.29
N PRO A 95 9.25 -11.47 9.81
CA PRO A 95 10.25 -12.21 10.57
C PRO A 95 10.61 -11.51 11.90
N ALA A 96 11.14 -12.26 12.86
CA ALA A 96 11.62 -11.68 14.12
C ALA A 96 12.79 -10.70 13.87
N GLY A 97 12.83 -9.61 14.65
CA GLY A 97 13.94 -8.65 14.62
C GLY A 97 13.88 -7.59 13.50
N VAL A 98 12.84 -7.60 12.66
CA VAL A 98 12.60 -6.52 11.69
C VAL A 98 11.39 -5.68 12.07
N SER A 99 11.40 -4.41 11.71
CA SER A 99 10.32 -3.46 12.03
C SER A 99 9.72 -2.88 10.76
N SER A 100 8.40 -2.76 10.74
CA SER A 100 7.66 -2.02 9.71
C SER A 100 7.04 -0.77 10.31
N ARG A 101 6.72 0.19 9.45
CA ARG A 101 6.08 1.45 9.84
C ARG A 101 4.79 1.66 9.05
N LEU A 102 3.76 2.10 9.75
CA LEU A 102 2.53 2.61 9.15
C LEU A 102 2.30 4.05 9.63
N THR A 103 2.09 4.99 8.71
CA THR A 103 1.97 6.41 9.07
C THR A 103 1.19 7.23 8.04
N GLY A 104 0.62 8.36 8.47
CA GLY A 104 -0.01 9.33 7.56
C GLY A 104 -1.30 8.86 6.88
N ILE A 105 -2.03 7.91 7.48
CA ILE A 105 -3.24 7.30 6.92
C ILE A 105 -4.35 7.35 7.97
N GLU A 106 -5.56 7.71 7.54
CA GLU A 106 -6.79 7.57 8.32
C GLU A 106 -7.53 6.29 7.92
N PHE A 107 -8.04 5.54 8.90
CA PHE A 107 -8.89 4.38 8.67
C PHE A 107 -10.33 4.67 9.07
N GLN A 108 -11.26 4.33 8.18
CA GLN A 108 -12.69 4.51 8.39
C GLN A 108 -13.43 3.20 8.12
N ALA A 109 -14.63 3.07 8.69
CA ALA A 109 -15.53 1.99 8.33
C ALA A 109 -16.01 2.14 6.87
N GLY A 110 -15.82 1.09 6.07
CA GLY A 110 -16.27 1.01 4.68
C GLY A 110 -17.46 0.08 4.45
N GLY A 111 -18.08 -0.43 5.53
CA GLY A 111 -19.24 -1.33 5.44
C GLY A 111 -18.94 -2.80 5.72
N ARG A 112 -18.02 -3.10 6.65
CA ARG A 112 -17.85 -4.46 7.16
C ARG A 112 -19.13 -4.93 7.85
N ILE A 113 -19.66 -6.08 7.45
CA ILE A 113 -20.85 -6.68 8.06
C ILE A 113 -20.39 -7.57 9.22
N ASN A 114 -20.77 -7.25 10.46
CA ASN A 114 -20.58 -8.15 11.58
C ASN A 114 -21.76 -9.13 11.65
N ILE A 115 -21.57 -10.35 11.12
CA ILE A 115 -22.58 -11.42 11.12
C ILE A 115 -23.02 -11.84 12.55
N GLY A 116 -22.33 -11.37 13.60
CA GLY A 116 -22.69 -11.61 15.00
C GLY A 116 -23.70 -10.64 15.63
N SER A 117 -24.26 -9.66 14.90
CA SER A 117 -25.19 -8.66 15.46
C SER A 117 -26.64 -8.78 14.98
N GLU A 118 -26.95 -9.80 14.18
CA GLU A 118 -28.31 -10.12 13.75
C GLU A 118 -28.99 -10.98 14.81
N TRP A 119 -29.63 -10.27 15.74
CA TRP A 119 -30.54 -10.70 16.80
C TRP A 119 -31.00 -12.18 16.80
N LEU A 120 -30.62 -12.89 17.86
CA LEU A 120 -31.33 -14.06 18.39
C LEU A 120 -32.71 -13.66 18.95
N PHE A 121 -33.59 -13.16 18.10
CA PHE A 121 -35.02 -13.05 18.40
C PHE A 121 -35.79 -13.82 17.32
N GLY A 122 -35.55 -15.13 17.29
CA GLY A 122 -36.47 -16.11 16.72
C GLY A 122 -37.27 -16.71 17.88
N PHE A 123 -38.58 -16.44 17.82
CA PHE A 123 -39.70 -16.81 18.70
C PHE A 123 -39.68 -18.25 19.22
#